data_AF-A0A388QJT0-F1
#
_entry.id   AF-A0A388QJT0-F1
#
_cell.length_a   1.000
_cell.length_b   1.000
_cell.length_c   1.000
_cell.angle_alpha   90.00
_cell.angle_beta   90.00
_cell.angle_gamma   90.00
#
_symmetry.space_group_name_H-M   'P 1'
#
loop_
_entity.id
_entity.type
_entity.pdbx_description
1 polymer ?
#
loop_
_entity_poly.entity_id
_entity_poly.type
_entity_poly.pdbx_seq_one_letter_code
_entity_poly.pdbx_strand_id
1 'polypeptide(L)'
;MGILEKIGDSEPTITITNMSGILTAETKLESIEVVKKIKEMLLDEPWCIRYCLRIIPIQKITETKIESIEEEITDLIKLISNGESYRISIEKRNSNISSQELISRVAKKLKIKYHWNFLTKLY
;
A
#
# COMPACT_ATOMS: atom_id res chain seq x y z
N MET A 1 -3.25 -5.33 25.48
CA MET A 1 -4.13 -4.66 24.50
C MET A 1 -3.31 -4.33 23.27
N GLY A 2 -3.68 -4.88 22.13
CA GLY A 2 -3.00 -4.66 20.84
C GLY A 2 -3.15 -3.22 20.37
N ILE A 3 -2.32 -2.80 19.41
CA ILE A 3 -2.41 -1.45 18.83
C ILE A 3 -3.79 -1.24 18.21
N LEU A 4 -4.26 -2.15 17.36
CA LEU A 4 -5.57 -2.07 16.68
C LEU A 4 -6.76 -2.04 17.65
N GLU A 5 -6.69 -2.78 18.75
CA GLU A 5 -7.69 -2.71 19.84
C GLU A 5 -7.79 -1.30 20.43
N LYS A 6 -6.66 -0.63 20.67
CA LYS A 6 -6.65 0.75 21.17
C LYS A 6 -7.29 1.74 20.19
N ILE A 7 -7.31 1.41 18.90
CA ILE A 7 -7.89 2.25 17.85
C ILE A 7 -9.36 1.90 17.56
N GLY A 8 -9.93 0.95 18.31
CA GLY A 8 -11.33 0.56 18.23
C GLY A 8 -11.61 -0.69 17.41
N ASP A 9 -10.60 -1.48 17.04
CA ASP A 9 -10.83 -2.79 16.43
C ASP A 9 -10.80 -3.91 17.47
N SER A 10 -11.96 -4.47 17.79
CA SER A 10 -12.12 -5.54 18.76
C SER A 10 -11.57 -6.89 18.29
N GLU A 11 -11.49 -7.12 16.98
CA GLU A 11 -11.19 -8.45 16.40
C GLU A 11 -10.26 -8.35 15.18
N PRO A 12 -9.06 -7.77 15.32
CA PRO A 12 -8.10 -7.73 14.22
C PRO A 12 -7.44 -9.10 14.00
N THR A 13 -7.16 -9.44 12.75
CA THR A 13 -6.39 -10.65 12.41
C THR A 13 -4.96 -10.27 12.08
N ILE A 14 -4.00 -10.83 12.83
CA ILE A 14 -2.56 -10.63 12.57
C ILE A 14 -1.98 -11.91 11.99
N THR A 15 -1.27 -11.79 10.87
CA THR A 15 -0.61 -12.92 10.21
C THR A 15 0.87 -12.64 10.03
N ILE A 16 1.71 -13.54 10.56
CA ILE A 16 3.13 -13.57 10.23
C ILE A 16 3.25 -14.24 8.87
N THR A 17 3.78 -13.52 7.88
CA THR A 17 3.90 -14.05 6.53
C THR A 17 5.12 -14.94 6.40
N ASN A 18 5.19 -15.74 5.34
CA ASN A 18 6.37 -16.53 5.00
C ASN A 18 7.54 -15.66 4.50
N MET A 19 7.35 -14.35 4.40
CA MET A 19 8.39 -13.39 4.04
C MET A 19 8.97 -12.76 5.30
N SER A 20 10.28 -12.92 5.49
CA SER A 20 10.98 -12.40 6.66
C SER A 20 10.76 -10.89 6.84
N GLY A 21 10.45 -10.48 8.07
CA GLY A 21 10.23 -9.08 8.43
C GLY A 21 8.89 -8.49 7.98
N ILE A 22 7.96 -9.31 7.48
CA ILE A 22 6.63 -8.84 7.04
C ILE A 22 5.54 -9.56 7.82
N LEU A 23 4.68 -8.75 8.43
CA LEU A 23 3.41 -9.16 9.01
C LEU A 23 2.29 -8.40 8.32
N THR A 24 1.13 -9.02 8.21
CA THR A 24 -0.11 -8.37 7.78
C THR A 24 -1.04 -8.23 8.96
N ALA A 25 -1.83 -7.16 8.94
CA ALA A 25 -2.88 -6.91 9.89
C ALA A 25 -4.15 -6.62 9.10
N GLU A 26 -5.14 -7.49 9.25
CA GLU A 26 -6.47 -7.31 8.68
C GLU A 26 -7.38 -6.72 9.77
N THR A 27 -8.13 -5.71 9.36
CA THR A 27 -8.97 -4.91 10.26
C THR A 27 -10.23 -4.51 9.52
N LYS A 28 -11.33 -4.38 10.28
CA LYS A 28 -12.60 -3.83 9.76
C LYS A 28 -12.59 -2.31 9.62
N LEU A 29 -11.55 -1.65 10.11
CA LEU A 29 -11.39 -0.21 10.04
C LEU A 29 -10.79 0.23 8.70
N GLU A 30 -11.03 1.48 8.31
CA GLU A 30 -10.43 2.07 7.11
C GLU A 30 -8.90 2.14 7.21
N SER A 31 -8.18 1.48 6.29
CA SER A 31 -6.74 1.23 6.41
C SER A 31 -5.90 2.51 6.43
N ILE A 32 -6.31 3.54 5.67
CA ILE A 32 -5.65 4.86 5.67
C ILE A 32 -5.80 5.53 7.04
N GLU A 33 -7.00 5.50 7.63
CA GLU A 33 -7.27 6.11 8.93
C GLU A 33 -6.55 5.37 10.06
N VAL A 34 -6.45 4.04 9.97
CA VAL A 34 -5.65 3.24 10.89
C VAL A 34 -4.19 3.70 10.89
N VAL A 35 -3.59 3.87 9.72
CA VAL A 35 -2.19 4.32 9.63
C VAL A 35 -2.01 5.75 10.13
N LYS A 36 -2.98 6.66 9.90
CA LYS A 36 -2.96 8.01 10.48
C LYS A 36 -2.99 8.00 12.01
N LYS A 37 -3.90 7.23 12.61
CA LYS A 37 -3.99 7.12 14.07
C LYS A 37 -2.75 6.45 14.68
N ILE A 38 -2.19 5.44 14.01
CA ILE A 38 -0.91 4.85 14.42
C ILE A 38 0.20 5.92 14.40
N LYS A 39 0.22 6.77 13.37
CA LYS A 39 1.18 7.89 13.30
C LYS A 39 0.98 8.88 14.45
N GLU A 40 -0.24 9.20 14.83
CA GLU A 40 -0.53 10.04 15.99
C GLU A 40 -0.02 9.41 17.29
N MET A 41 -0.27 8.12 17.50
CA MET A 41 0.25 7.36 18.64
C MET A 41 1.78 7.32 18.68
N LEU A 42 2.44 7.23 17.51
CA LEU A 42 3.90 7.29 17.40
C LEU A 42 4.47 8.65 17.79
N LEU A 43 3.75 9.73 17.54
CA LEU A 43 4.17 11.09 17.90
C LEU A 43 3.98 11.37 19.39
N ASP A 44 2.93 10.80 19.99
CA ASP A 44 2.62 10.96 21.41
C ASP A 44 3.44 10.01 22.30
N GLU A 45 3.45 8.72 21.95
CA GLU A 45 4.14 7.65 22.67
C GLU A 45 5.06 6.83 21.75
N PRO A 46 6.24 7.34 21.31
CA PRO A 46 7.10 6.66 20.35
C PRO A 46 7.49 5.23 20.74
N TRP A 47 7.54 4.95 22.05
CA TRP A 47 7.89 3.64 22.58
C TRP A 47 6.81 2.56 22.36
N CYS A 48 5.59 2.92 21.93
CA CYS A 48 4.51 1.96 21.71
C CYS A 48 4.75 1.09 20.48
N ILE A 49 5.56 1.54 19.51
CA ILE A 49 5.85 0.86 18.25
C ILE A 49 7.36 0.97 17.96
N ARG A 50 8.14 0.04 18.50
CA ARG A 50 9.62 0.11 18.44
C ARG A 50 10.25 -0.64 17.26
N TYR A 51 9.56 -1.66 16.75
CA TYR A 51 10.15 -2.64 15.81
C TYR A 51 9.53 -2.61 14.41
N CYS A 52 8.76 -1.57 14.09
CA CYS A 52 8.18 -1.38 12.77
C CYS A 52 8.96 -0.31 12.01
N LEU A 53 9.65 -0.68 10.93
CA LEU A 53 10.34 0.27 10.06
C LEU A 53 9.36 1.12 9.23
N ARG A 54 8.28 0.50 8.75
CA ARG A 54 7.27 1.11 7.88
C ARG A 54 5.93 0.42 8.08
N ILE A 55 4.85 1.19 8.09
CA ILE A 55 3.47 0.70 8.07
C ILE A 55 2.82 1.27 6.81
N ILE A 56 2.29 0.40 5.96
CA ILE A 56 1.72 0.78 4.66
C ILE A 56 0.25 0.36 4.66
N PRO A 57 -0.69 1.29 4.42
CA PRO A 57 -2.08 0.92 4.25
C PRO A 57 -2.24 0.16 2.94
N ILE A 58 -2.91 -1.00 2.99
CA ILE A 58 -3.30 -1.75 1.79
C ILE A 58 -4.77 -1.44 1.50
N GLN A 59 -5.05 -0.95 0.29
CA GLN A 59 -6.41 -0.57 -0.13
C GLN A 59 -7.11 -1.68 -0.91
N LYS A 60 -6.35 -2.48 -1.66
CA LYS A 60 -6.86 -3.57 -2.51
C LYS A 60 -5.89 -4.76 -2.50
N ILE A 61 -6.45 -5.95 -2.50
CA ILE A 61 -5.75 -7.23 -2.65
C ILE A 61 -6.37 -7.94 -3.85
N THR A 62 -5.53 -8.47 -4.73
CA THR A 62 -5.98 -9.14 -5.95
C THR A 62 -5.00 -10.22 -6.37
N GLU A 63 -5.36 -11.01 -7.37
CA GLU A 63 -4.48 -12.02 -7.93
C GLU A 63 -3.20 -11.41 -8.52
N THR A 64 -2.12 -12.16 -8.49
CA THR A 64 -0.84 -11.76 -9.11
C THR A 64 -0.92 -11.95 -10.63
N LYS A 65 -1.82 -11.21 -11.29
CA LYS A 65 -2.03 -11.14 -12.74
C LYS A 65 -2.18 -9.70 -13.17
N ILE A 66 -1.64 -9.34 -14.33
CA ILE A 66 -1.64 -7.94 -14.79
C ILE A 66 -3.07 -7.44 -14.98
N GLU A 67 -3.94 -8.27 -15.52
CA GLU A 67 -5.35 -7.95 -15.78
C GLU A 67 -6.10 -7.63 -14.49
N SER A 68 -5.92 -8.48 -13.46
CA SER A 68 -6.56 -8.30 -12.15
C SER A 68 -6.08 -7.04 -11.42
N ILE A 69 -4.79 -6.73 -11.52
CA ILE A 69 -4.23 -5.49 -10.96
C ILE A 69 -4.75 -4.27 -11.72
N GLU A 70 -4.82 -4.35 -13.04
CA GLU A 70 -5.29 -3.28 -13.91
C GLU A 70 -6.78 -2.95 -13.70
N GLU A 71 -7.60 -3.95 -13.36
CA GLU A 71 -9.00 -3.76 -12.99
C GLU A 71 -9.11 -2.98 -11.68
N GLU A 72 -8.52 -3.47 -10.60
CA GLU A 72 -8.60 -2.86 -9.25
C GLU A 72 -8.04 -1.43 -9.21
N ILE A 73 -6.98 -1.17 -9.97
CA ILE A 73 -6.38 0.17 -10.05
C ILE A 73 -7.36 1.19 -10.67
N THR A 74 -8.29 0.76 -11.54
CA THR A 74 -9.25 1.67 -12.19
C THR A 74 -10.11 2.40 -11.17
N ASP A 75 -10.45 1.75 -10.06
CA ASP A 75 -11.22 2.38 -8.99
C ASP A 75 -10.36 3.29 -8.12
N LEU A 76 -9.12 2.89 -7.83
CA LEU A 76 -8.20 3.70 -7.03
C LEU A 76 -7.78 4.98 -7.77
N ILE A 77 -7.64 4.94 -9.09
CA ILE A 77 -7.30 6.12 -9.91
C ILE A 77 -8.34 7.24 -9.77
N LYS A 78 -9.63 6.89 -9.57
CA LYS A 78 -10.70 7.88 -9.41
C LYS A 78 -10.53 8.75 -8.16
N LEU A 79 -9.70 8.31 -7.20
CA LEU A 79 -9.38 9.07 -6.00
C LEU A 79 -8.33 10.16 -6.26
N ILE A 80 -7.63 10.13 -7.40
CA ILE A 80 -6.63 11.13 -7.79
C ILE A 80 -7.33 12.27 -8.51
N SER A 81 -7.12 13.50 -8.07
CA SER A 81 -7.75 14.69 -8.65
C SER A 81 -7.11 15.09 -9.98
N ASN A 82 -7.89 15.72 -10.85
CA ASN A 82 -7.37 16.26 -12.11
C ASN A 82 -6.27 17.29 -11.83
N GLY A 83 -5.08 17.05 -12.39
CA GLY A 83 -3.92 17.94 -12.26
C GLY A 83 -2.92 17.54 -11.17
N GLU A 84 -3.21 16.51 -10.37
CA GLU A 84 -2.25 15.98 -9.40
C GLU A 84 -1.14 15.17 -10.10
N SER A 85 0.09 15.33 -9.62
CA SER A 85 1.21 14.47 -10.02
C SER A 85 1.21 13.19 -9.19
N TYR A 86 1.59 12.09 -9.82
CA TYR A 86 1.63 10.76 -9.21
C TYR A 86 2.96 10.08 -9.56
N ARG A 87 3.30 9.04 -8.80
CA ARG A 87 4.42 8.16 -9.07
C ARG A 87 3.95 6.72 -8.96
N ILE A 88 4.28 5.90 -9.96
CA ILE A 88 4.07 4.45 -9.90
C ILE A 88 5.37 3.83 -9.37
N SER A 89 5.27 3.10 -8.27
CA SER A 89 6.37 2.31 -7.70
C SER A 89 5.94 0.85 -7.62
N ILE A 90 6.78 -0.06 -8.10
CA ILE A 90 6.50 -1.51 -8.04
C ILE A 90 7.56 -2.16 -7.16
N GLU A 91 7.14 -2.70 -6.02
CA GLU A 91 7.93 -3.60 -5.18
C GLU A 91 7.48 -5.04 -5.48
N LYS A 92 8.36 -5.88 -6.04
CA LYS A 92 8.06 -7.30 -6.32
C LYS A 92 8.65 -8.18 -5.24
N ARG A 93 7.83 -9.12 -4.74
CA ARG A 93 8.26 -10.23 -3.88
C ARG A 93 7.73 -11.52 -4.47
N ASN A 94 8.59 -12.51 -4.66
CA ASN A 94 8.24 -13.84 -5.19
C ASN A 94 7.34 -13.81 -6.45
N SER A 95 7.57 -12.86 -7.36
CA SER A 95 6.74 -12.68 -8.56
C SER A 95 7.58 -12.29 -9.77
N ASN A 96 7.23 -12.88 -10.92
CA ASN A 96 7.87 -12.64 -12.22
C ASN A 96 7.08 -11.67 -13.12
N ILE A 97 6.07 -10.97 -12.58
CA ILE A 97 5.32 -9.97 -13.36
C ILE A 97 6.27 -8.92 -13.95
N SER A 98 6.04 -8.58 -15.22
CA SER A 98 6.75 -7.51 -15.92
C SER A 98 6.36 -6.15 -15.35
N SER A 99 7.33 -5.49 -14.69
CA SER A 99 7.13 -4.15 -14.13
C SER A 99 6.86 -3.12 -15.22
N GLN A 100 7.55 -3.25 -16.36
CA GLN A 100 7.40 -2.34 -17.49
C GLN A 100 6.02 -2.45 -18.13
N GLU A 101 5.51 -3.68 -18.28
CA GLU A 101 4.16 -3.90 -18.80
C GLU A 101 3.11 -3.32 -17.84
N LEU A 102 3.22 -3.62 -16.54
CA LEU A 102 2.28 -3.12 -15.54
C LEU A 102 2.25 -1.58 -15.51
N ILE A 103 3.41 -0.92 -15.48
CA ILE A 103 3.51 0.55 -15.56
C ILE A 103 2.84 1.06 -16.83
N SER A 104 3.11 0.44 -17.98
CA SER A 104 2.57 0.88 -19.25
C SER A 104 1.04 0.79 -19.30
N ARG A 105 0.46 -0.29 -18.75
CA ARG A 105 -1.01 -0.45 -18.70
C ARG A 105 -1.65 0.55 -17.73
N VAL A 106 -1.11 0.68 -16.52
CA VAL A 106 -1.62 1.63 -15.52
C VAL A 106 -1.51 3.08 -16.01
N ALA A 107 -0.38 3.45 -16.62
CA ALA A 107 -0.17 4.80 -17.14
C ALA A 107 -1.15 5.17 -18.27
N LYS A 108 -1.65 4.20 -19.06
CA LYS A 108 -2.67 4.45 -20.08
C LYS A 108 -4.05 4.78 -19.49
N LYS A 109 -4.37 4.22 -18.32
CA LYS A 109 -5.66 4.48 -17.62
C LYS A 109 -5.68 5.85 -16.95
N LEU A 110 -4.51 6.32 -16.54
CA LEU A 110 -4.30 7.65 -16.00
C LEU A 110 -4.34 8.68 -17.15
N LYS A 111 -5.42 9.46 -17.26
CA LYS A 111 -5.55 10.56 -18.25
C LYS A 111 -4.54 11.67 -17.97
N ILE A 112 -3.31 11.59 -18.50
CA ILE A 112 -2.20 12.42 -18.00
C ILE A 112 -1.42 13.19 -19.07
N LYS A 113 -1.10 14.45 -18.72
CA LYS A 113 -0.01 15.26 -19.29
C LYS A 113 1.31 14.82 -18.62
N TYR A 114 2.17 14.16 -19.38
CA TYR A 114 3.38 13.51 -18.87
C TYR A 114 4.45 14.49 -18.32
N HIS A 115 5.06 14.12 -17.18
CA HIS A 115 6.44 14.51 -16.83
C HIS A 115 7.18 13.26 -16.32
N TRP A 116 8.19 12.81 -17.07
CA TRP A 116 8.95 11.59 -16.79
C TRP A 116 10.01 11.83 -15.72
N ASN A 117 10.04 11.00 -14.68
CA ASN A 117 11.25 10.73 -13.90
C ASN A 117 11.24 9.27 -13.44
N PHE A 118 11.93 8.43 -14.22
CA PHE A 118 12.20 7.03 -13.89
C PHE A 118 13.33 6.99 -12.86
N LEU A 119 13.07 6.49 -11.65
CA LEU A 119 14.12 6.10 -10.70
C LEU A 119 13.95 4.60 -10.42
N THR A 120 14.60 3.78 -11.24
CA THR A 120 14.88 2.39 -10.90
C THR A 120 15.96 2.35 -9.82
N LYS A 121 15.59 2.13 -8.57
CA LYS A 121 16.55 1.58 -7.59
C LYS A 121 16.64 0.07 -7.82
N LEU A 122 17.68 -0.33 -8.53
CA LEU A 122 18.20 -1.69 -8.48
C LEU A 122 18.94 -1.82 -7.14
N TYR A 123 18.51 -2.77 -6.31
CA TYR A 123 19.35 -3.39 -5.28
C TYR A 123 19.72 -4.77 -5.77
#